data_AF-A0AAV7U0Y6-F1
#
_entry.id   AF-A0AAV7U0Y6-F1
#
_cell.length_a   1.000
_cell.length_b   1.000
_cell.length_c   1.000
_cell.angle_alpha   90.00
_cell.angle_beta   90.00
_cell.angle_gamma   90.00
#
_symmetry.space_group_name_H-M   'P 1'
#
loop_
_entity.id
_entity.type
_entity.pdbx_description
1 polymer ?
#
loop_
_entity_poly.entity_id
_entity_poly.type
_entity_poly.pdbx_seq_one_letter_code
_entity_poly.pdbx_strand_id
1 'polypeptide(L)'
;MPLGSHVVEKMKARIWKHEYVDVFRLLHRDIQAKEGSKEEEWELARRPRVPITMDNWTSAFLIYASIYCKKYADRAIAMFKYKDIIRKAQMHFGGFAWLSYDEEFRARVSV
;
A
#
# COMPACT_ATOMS: atom_id res chain seq x y z
N MET A 1 5.48 17.77 7.50
CA MET A 1 5.47 17.15 6.16
C MET A 1 4.24 16.28 6.02
N PRO A 2 3.53 16.27 4.87
CA PRO A 2 2.41 15.38 4.64
C PRO A 2 2.87 13.91 4.57
N LEU A 3 1.99 13.00 4.97
CA LEU A 3 2.24 11.55 4.93
C LEU A 3 2.47 11.10 3.47
N GLY A 4 3.48 10.27 3.24
CA GLY A 4 3.83 9.82 1.87
C GLY A 4 4.65 10.83 1.04
N SER A 5 5.18 11.88 1.66
CA SER A 5 6.09 12.83 0.99
C SER A 5 7.36 12.17 0.46
N HIS A 6 7.86 11.12 1.10
CA HIS A 6 9.03 10.34 0.70
C HIS A 6 8.78 9.42 -0.51
N VAL A 7 7.51 9.21 -0.90
CA VAL A 7 7.16 8.33 -2.02
C VAL A 7 7.49 9.04 -3.34
N VAL A 8 8.20 8.36 -4.24
CA VAL A 8 8.56 8.89 -5.56
C VAL A 8 7.33 9.20 -6.41
N GLU A 9 7.42 10.25 -7.23
CA GLU A 9 6.28 10.74 -8.01
C GLU A 9 5.74 9.70 -9.00
N LYS A 10 6.61 8.87 -9.57
CA LYS A 10 6.23 7.72 -10.41
C LYS A 10 5.26 6.78 -9.67
N MET A 11 5.53 6.47 -8.39
CA MET A 11 4.67 5.58 -7.61
C MET A 11 3.34 6.25 -7.24
N LYS A 12 3.35 7.55 -6.90
CA LYS A 12 2.11 8.32 -6.67
C LYS A 12 1.23 8.36 -7.91
N ALA A 13 1.82 8.54 -9.09
CA ALA A 13 1.11 8.52 -10.36
C ALA A 13 0.41 7.17 -10.61
N ARG A 14 1.05 6.05 -10.27
CA ARG A 14 0.43 4.70 -10.36
C ARG A 14 -0.79 4.58 -9.44
N ILE A 15 -0.68 5.03 -8.19
CA ILE A 15 -1.81 5.07 -7.24
C ILE A 15 -2.97 5.91 -7.81
N TRP A 16 -2.68 7.06 -8.42
CA TRP A 16 -3.68 7.93 -9.04
C TRP A 16 -4.24 7.45 -10.38
N LYS A 17 -3.62 6.43 -10.98
CA LYS A 17 -4.12 5.75 -12.18
C LYS A 17 -4.90 4.47 -11.82
N HIS A 18 -5.12 4.22 -10.53
CA HIS A 18 -5.76 3.01 -10.03
C HIS A 18 -5.00 1.72 -10.37
N GLU A 19 -3.71 1.81 -10.69
CA GLU A 19 -2.89 0.61 -10.89
C GLU A 19 -2.69 -0.15 -9.58
N TYR A 20 -2.57 -1.47 -9.66
CA TYR A 20 -2.28 -2.27 -8.48
C TYR A 20 -0.87 -1.94 -7.95
N VAL A 21 -0.83 -1.53 -6.68
CA VAL A 21 0.40 -1.22 -5.94
C VAL A 21 0.39 -2.03 -4.65
N ASP A 22 1.46 -2.78 -4.40
CA ASP A 22 1.69 -3.39 -3.09
C ASP A 22 1.94 -2.27 -2.05
N VAL A 23 1.06 -2.18 -1.05
CA VAL A 23 1.10 -1.12 -0.04
C VAL A 23 2.36 -1.21 0.83
N PHE A 24 2.89 -2.40 1.11
CA PHE A 24 4.06 -2.57 1.96
C PHE A 24 5.31 -1.93 1.36
N ARG A 25 5.36 -1.77 0.02
CA ARG A 25 6.43 -1.02 -0.65
C ARG A 25 6.47 0.46 -0.25
N LEU A 26 5.36 1.04 0.20
CA LEU A 26 5.26 2.45 0.59
C LEU A 26 5.91 2.76 1.95
N LEU A 27 6.18 1.73 2.76
CA LEU A 27 6.87 1.88 4.05
C LEU A 27 8.36 2.18 3.88
N HIS A 28 8.92 1.93 2.71
CA HIS A 28 10.34 2.16 2.46
C HIS A 28 10.61 3.65 2.30
N ARG A 29 11.39 4.20 3.23
CA ARG A 29 11.98 5.54 3.13
C ARG A 29 13.03 5.64 2.03
N ASP A 30 13.58 4.49 1.63
CA ASP A 30 14.75 4.34 0.75
C ASP A 30 14.43 4.18 -0.75
N ILE A 31 13.27 4.65 -1.25
CA ILE A 31 13.13 4.79 -2.71
C ILE A 31 14.07 5.88 -3.27
N GLN A 32 14.81 6.59 -2.41
CA GLN A 32 15.93 7.45 -2.79
C GLN A 32 17.32 6.80 -2.70
N ALA A 33 17.46 5.54 -2.27
CA ALA A 33 18.78 4.95 -2.07
C ALA A 33 19.04 3.75 -3.01
N LYS A 34 19.81 4.07 -4.06
CA LYS A 34 20.54 3.20 -5.00
C LYS A 34 19.75 2.64 -6.17
N GLU A 35 20.10 3.12 -7.36
CA GLU A 35 20.08 2.34 -8.60
C GLU A 35 20.95 1.09 -8.38
N GLY A 36 20.33 0.02 -7.86
CA GLY A 36 20.93 -1.31 -7.83
C GLY A 36 20.87 -1.93 -9.23
N SER A 37 21.70 -2.95 -9.47
CA SER A 37 21.67 -3.66 -10.75
C SER A 37 20.27 -4.24 -11.03
N LYS A 38 19.92 -4.44 -12.32
CA LYS A 38 18.63 -5.05 -12.74
C LYS A 38 18.34 -6.40 -12.06
N GLU A 39 19.38 -7.08 -11.58
CA GLU A 39 19.29 -8.34 -10.86
C GLU A 39 18.87 -8.18 -9.38
N GLU A 40 19.44 -7.20 -8.70
CA GLU A 40 19.04 -6.87 -7.33
C GLU A 40 17.64 -6.22 -7.29
N GLU A 41 17.26 -5.46 -8.31
CA GLU A 41 15.93 -4.86 -8.43
C GLU A 41 14.83 -5.93 -8.59
N TRP A 42 15.08 -7.04 -9.30
CA TRP A 42 14.10 -8.13 -9.43
C TRP A 42 13.98 -8.98 -8.15
N GLU A 43 15.09 -9.24 -7.45
CA GLU A 43 15.12 -9.95 -6.16
C GLU A 43 14.41 -9.12 -5.07
N LEU A 44 14.68 -7.82 -5.00
CA LEU A 44 14.00 -6.86 -4.12
C LEU A 44 12.50 -6.81 -4.34
N ALA A 45 12.06 -6.91 -5.60
CA ALA A 45 10.66 -6.84 -5.95
C ALA A 45 9.85 -8.04 -5.43
N ARG A 46 10.49 -9.18 -5.12
CA ARG A 46 9.82 -10.44 -4.75
C ARG A 46 9.58 -10.63 -3.25
N ARG A 47 10.20 -9.87 -2.36
CA ARG A 47 10.01 -10.02 -0.90
C ARG A 47 9.49 -8.74 -0.26
N PRO A 48 8.44 -8.81 0.58
CA PRO A 48 8.19 -7.75 1.53
C PRO A 48 9.37 -7.73 2.51
N ARG A 49 10.28 -6.77 2.35
CA ARG A 49 11.38 -6.48 3.28
C ARG A 49 10.88 -6.11 4.68
N VAL A 50 9.58 -5.81 4.79
CA VAL A 50 8.89 -5.44 6.02
C VAL A 50 8.01 -6.63 6.46
N PRO A 51 8.04 -7.03 7.74
CA PRO A 51 7.17 -8.10 8.23
C PRO A 51 5.70 -7.85 7.90
N ILE A 52 5.01 -8.89 7.41
CA ILE A 52 3.58 -8.81 7.13
C ILE A 52 2.83 -8.84 8.47
N THR A 53 2.48 -7.65 8.96
CA THR A 53 1.71 -7.45 10.19
C THR A 53 0.61 -6.43 9.95
N MET A 54 -0.45 -6.48 10.78
CA MET A 54 -1.54 -5.51 10.72
C MET A 54 -1.05 -4.06 10.95
N ASP A 55 -0.04 -3.88 11.80
CA ASP A 55 0.53 -2.55 12.08
C ASP A 55 1.30 -1.98 10.88
N ASN A 56 2.10 -2.82 10.22
CA ASN A 56 2.81 -2.43 9.00
C ASN A 56 1.83 -2.17 7.86
N TRP A 57 0.83 -3.02 7.69
CA TRP A 57 -0.24 -2.78 6.72
C TRP A 57 -0.99 -1.48 7.00
N THR A 58 -1.34 -1.21 8.26
CA THR A 58 -2.01 0.04 8.66
C THR A 58 -1.16 1.25 8.32
N SER A 59 0.14 1.22 8.66
CA SER A 59 1.07 2.31 8.37
C SER A 59 1.19 2.55 6.85
N ALA A 60 1.30 1.48 6.08
CA ALA A 60 1.36 1.49 4.62
C ALA A 60 0.07 2.03 4.00
N PHE A 61 -1.07 1.57 4.51
CA PHE A 61 -2.39 1.99 4.07
C PHE A 61 -2.63 3.47 4.34
N LEU A 62 -2.21 4.01 5.48
CA LEU A 62 -2.32 5.44 5.76
C LEU A 62 -1.55 6.28 4.74
N ILE A 63 -0.33 5.85 4.35
CA ILE A 63 0.45 6.50 3.28
C ILE A 63 -0.30 6.43 1.95
N TYR A 64 -0.78 5.24 1.58
CA TYR A 64 -1.58 5.02 0.37
C TYR A 64 -2.81 5.92 0.32
N ALA A 65 -3.61 5.92 1.39
CA ALA A 65 -4.85 6.71 1.51
C ALA A 65 -4.56 8.21 1.46
N SER A 66 -3.49 8.67 2.10
CA SER A 66 -3.08 10.09 2.04
C SER A 66 -2.73 10.53 0.62
N ILE A 67 -1.96 9.71 -0.12
CA ILE A 67 -1.63 9.99 -1.53
C ILE A 67 -2.90 9.96 -2.39
N TYR A 68 -3.73 8.93 -2.24
CA TYR A 68 -4.94 8.75 -3.03
C TYR A 68 -5.94 9.91 -2.82
N CYS A 69 -6.22 10.26 -1.56
CA CYS A 69 -7.18 11.30 -1.21
C CYS A 69 -6.71 12.71 -1.59
N LYS A 70 -5.41 12.92 -1.86
CA LYS A 70 -4.92 14.18 -2.41
C LYS A 70 -5.53 14.49 -3.80
N LYS A 71 -5.85 13.46 -4.58
CA LYS A 71 -6.51 13.59 -5.89
C LYS A 71 -8.02 13.32 -5.82
N TYR A 72 -8.44 12.40 -4.96
CA TYR A 72 -9.82 11.94 -4.82
C TYR A 72 -10.34 12.18 -3.40
N ALA A 73 -10.46 13.46 -3.01
CA ALA A 73 -10.83 13.85 -1.65
C ALA A 73 -12.22 13.33 -1.23
N ASP A 74 -13.14 13.22 -2.20
CA ASP A 74 -14.49 12.65 -2.05
C ASP A 74 -14.48 11.18 -1.59
N ARG A 75 -13.36 10.47 -1.79
CA ARG A 75 -13.20 9.06 -1.40
C ARG A 75 -12.61 8.86 -0.01
N ALA A 76 -12.30 9.90 0.74
CA ALA A 76 -11.70 9.79 2.07
C ALA A 76 -12.55 8.94 3.03
N ILE A 77 -13.87 9.14 3.05
CA ILE A 77 -14.79 8.35 3.90
C ILE A 77 -14.78 6.87 3.49
N ALA A 78 -14.71 6.58 2.19
CA ALA A 78 -14.61 5.21 1.69
C ALA A 78 -13.29 4.53 2.13
N MET A 79 -12.19 5.28 2.20
CA MET A 79 -10.90 4.76 2.70
C MET A 79 -10.98 4.37 4.18
N PHE A 80 -11.66 5.16 5.01
CA PHE A 80 -11.87 4.80 6.42
C PHE A 80 -12.75 3.55 6.58
N LYS A 81 -13.83 3.46 5.79
CA LYS A 81 -14.68 2.25 5.77
C LYS A 81 -13.89 1.02 5.34
N TYR A 82 -13.04 1.15 4.33
CA TYR A 82 -12.19 0.05 3.88
C TYR A 82 -11.22 -0.41 4.97
N LYS A 83 -10.54 0.51 5.65
CA LYS A 83 -9.67 0.19 6.80
C LYS A 83 -10.41 -0.54 7.92
N ASP A 84 -11.64 -0.14 8.22
CA ASP A 84 -12.49 -0.80 9.22
C ASP A 84 -12.83 -2.24 8.81
N ILE A 85 -13.15 -2.49 7.53
CA ILE A 85 -13.40 -3.83 6.99
C ILE A 85 -12.17 -4.73 7.16
N ILE A 86 -10.97 -4.25 6.79
CA ILE A 86 -9.74 -5.03 6.93
C ILE A 86 -9.44 -5.35 8.40
N ARG A 87 -9.62 -4.38 9.29
CA ARG A 87 -9.45 -4.60 10.74
C ARG A 87 -10.42 -5.65 11.28
N LYS A 88 -11.70 -5.57 10.91
CA LYS A 88 -12.70 -6.58 11.27
C LYS A 88 -12.33 -7.96 10.72
N ALA A 89 -11.85 -8.02 9.48
CA ALA A 89 -11.41 -9.26 8.88
C ALA A 89 -10.27 -9.90 9.70
N GLN A 90 -9.30 -9.11 10.16
CA GLN A 90 -8.21 -9.61 11.00
C GLN A 90 -8.65 -10.06 12.39
N MET A 91 -9.68 -9.43 12.96
CA MET A 91 -10.21 -9.82 14.28
C MET A 91 -11.05 -11.09 14.22
N HIS A 92 -11.80 -11.29 13.14
CA HIS A 92 -12.77 -12.39 13.03
C HIS A 92 -12.24 -13.61 12.26
N PHE A 93 -11.24 -13.44 11.41
CA PHE A 93 -10.63 -14.52 10.63
C PHE A 93 -9.17 -14.69 11.00
N GLY A 94 -8.76 -15.94 11.25
CA GLY A 94 -7.38 -16.27 11.59
C GLY A 94 -6.43 -16.17 10.39
N GLY A 95 -5.14 -16.06 10.68
CA GLY A 95 -4.07 -16.06 9.68
C GLY A 95 -4.07 -14.82 8.78
N PHE A 96 -3.94 -15.03 7.48
CA PHE A 96 -3.78 -13.97 6.46
C PHE A 96 -5.06 -13.69 5.65
N ALA A 97 -6.23 -14.15 6.10
CA ALA A 97 -7.49 -13.93 5.38
C ALA A 97 -7.79 -12.44 5.12
N TRP A 98 -7.44 -11.56 6.06
CA TRP A 98 -7.55 -10.11 5.91
C TRP A 98 -6.65 -9.55 4.80
N LEU A 99 -5.46 -10.12 4.64
CA LEU A 99 -4.51 -9.71 3.60
C LEU A 99 -4.94 -10.21 2.23
N SER A 100 -5.37 -11.47 2.13
CA SER A 100 -5.91 -12.00 0.87
C SER A 100 -7.13 -11.20 0.41
N TYR A 101 -8.00 -10.79 1.34
CA TYR A 101 -9.11 -9.89 1.02
C TYR A 101 -8.63 -8.51 0.54
N ASP A 102 -7.63 -7.91 1.19
CA ASP A 102 -7.04 -6.62 0.77
C ASP A 102 -6.49 -6.71 -0.67
N GLU A 103 -5.67 -7.72 -0.94
CA GLU A 103 -5.03 -7.95 -2.24
C GLU A 103 -6.05 -8.21 -3.34
N GLU A 104 -7.02 -9.12 -3.12
CA GLU A 104 -8.07 -9.42 -4.09
C GLU A 104 -8.95 -8.20 -4.38
N PHE A 105 -9.37 -7.48 -3.34
CA PHE A 105 -10.21 -6.30 -3.51
C PHE A 105 -9.47 -5.25 -4.35
N ARG A 106 -8.22 -4.93 -4.00
CA ARG A 106 -7.40 -3.96 -4.73
C ARG A 106 -7.13 -4.40 -6.15
N ALA A 107 -6.84 -5.68 -6.39
CA ALA A 107 -6.62 -6.21 -7.73
C ALA A 107 -7.88 -6.09 -8.62
N ARG A 108 -9.08 -6.35 -8.06
CA ARG A 108 -10.35 -6.22 -8.81
C ARG A 108 -10.72 -4.79 -9.17
N VAL A 109 -10.37 -3.82 -8.33
CA VAL A 109 -10.67 -2.40 -8.57
C VAL A 109 -9.57 -1.67 -9.33
N SER A 110 -8.46 -2.35 -9.62
CA SER A 110 -7.38 -1.83 -10.44
C SER A 110 -7.64 -2.02 -11.93
N VAL A 111 -7.11 -1.09 -12.72
CA VAL A 111 -7.20 -1.08 -14.20
C VAL A 111 -5.98 -1.77 -14.81
#